data_AF-E6LQ69-F1
#
_entry.id   AF-E6LQ69-F1
#
_cell.length_a   1.000
_cell.length_b   1.000
_cell.length_c   1.000
_cell.angle_alpha   90.00
_cell.angle_beta   90.00
_cell.angle_gamma   90.00
#
_symmetry.space_group_name_H-M   'P 1'
#
loop_
_entity.id
_entity.type
_entity.pdbx_description
1 polymer ?
#
loop_
_entity_poly.entity_id
_entity_poly.type
_entity_poly.pdbx_seq_one_letter_code
_entity_poly.pdbx_strand_id
1 'polypeptide(L)'
;MKIVITDTGILWNPRNPILKKYRDRVLVVCLEGIKATDEFECFICPRKSFGLGMSMGVGSRVYNDLEDVADELYDKLRSEDDILFLTDGDPASLYPYYIIKKRKHSINIHLWASPPLSFEGKWRMKAHEDMLSDLSGVKSVCYIDIQDYLKNEYKNFGVFLENVQNHFEEIFPIVIDGISEMENESYFDMTSKSYIPLGKEPNKNDRLENRYLLGDLNIASMYFLEGRVNIPNQVSDDIYRRDMLYKPVARIDGKKICNLLREYRFKLAQMNNIDFSSEECSYVGACAGTCEKCDEEAKYLSMKLSEIPKEKQRIPSLNLEEVD
;
A
#
# COMPACT_ATOMS: atom_id res chain seq x y z
N MET A 1 16.59 18.05 -11.37
CA MET A 1 15.54 17.29 -10.66
C MET A 1 14.52 16.81 -11.66
N LYS A 2 14.34 15.50 -11.74
CA LYS A 2 13.28 14.83 -12.50
C LYS A 2 12.11 14.49 -11.59
N ILE A 3 10.90 14.51 -12.13
CA ILE A 3 9.68 14.06 -11.45
C ILE A 3 9.21 12.79 -12.16
N VAL A 4 9.08 11.70 -11.43
CA VAL A 4 8.68 10.40 -11.98
C VAL A 4 7.28 10.06 -11.49
N ILE A 5 6.40 9.77 -12.44
CA ILE A 5 5.04 9.28 -12.19
C ILE A 5 4.80 7.99 -12.98
N THR A 6 3.69 7.32 -12.74
CA THR A 6 3.23 6.19 -13.56
C THR A 6 1.93 6.52 -14.29
N ASP A 7 1.58 5.72 -15.29
CA ASP A 7 0.28 5.77 -15.96
C ASP A 7 -0.85 5.06 -15.18
N THR A 8 -0.52 4.38 -14.08
CA THR A 8 -1.50 3.67 -13.22
C THR A 8 -1.87 4.45 -11.95
N GLY A 9 -1.14 5.51 -11.61
CA GLY A 9 -1.42 6.37 -10.46
C GLY A 9 -2.86 6.90 -10.47
N ILE A 10 -3.46 7.01 -9.29
CA ILE A 10 -4.84 7.50 -9.13
C ILE A 10 -4.86 9.04 -9.11
N LEU A 11 -4.00 9.64 -8.30
CA LEU A 11 -3.86 11.10 -8.10
C LEU A 11 -2.71 11.64 -8.97
N TRP A 12 -1.59 10.94 -8.97
CA TRP A 12 -0.39 11.31 -9.73
C TRP A 12 -0.34 10.56 -11.05
N ASN A 13 -1.05 11.11 -12.04
CA ASN A 13 -1.12 10.54 -13.39
C ASN A 13 -0.97 11.62 -14.48
N PRO A 14 -0.77 11.23 -15.76
CA PRO A 14 -0.54 12.18 -16.85
C PRO A 14 -1.68 13.19 -17.11
N ARG A 15 -2.88 12.97 -16.57
CA ARG A 15 -4.00 13.91 -16.71
C ARG A 15 -4.01 14.99 -15.63
N ASN A 16 -3.14 14.87 -14.62
CA ASN A 16 -3.07 15.82 -13.53
C ASN A 16 -2.59 17.20 -14.04
N PRO A 17 -3.41 18.26 -13.92
CA PRO A 17 -3.14 19.55 -14.55
C PRO A 17 -1.91 20.25 -13.97
N ILE A 18 -1.56 20.04 -12.70
CA ILE A 18 -0.41 20.72 -12.10
C ILE A 18 0.91 20.28 -12.73
N LEU A 19 0.99 19.04 -13.20
CA LEU A 19 2.19 18.48 -13.82
C LEU A 19 2.55 19.18 -15.14
N LYS A 20 1.57 19.82 -15.80
CA LYS A 20 1.81 20.62 -17.01
C LYS A 20 2.74 21.80 -16.77
N LYS A 21 2.75 22.36 -15.55
CA LYS A 21 3.70 23.42 -15.15
C LYS A 21 5.14 22.91 -15.10
N TYR A 22 5.33 21.60 -14.96
CA TYR A 22 6.62 20.94 -14.84
C TYR A 22 6.92 20.01 -16.00
N ARG A 23 6.26 20.21 -17.16
CA ARG A 23 6.26 19.26 -18.29
C ARG A 23 7.65 18.74 -18.69
N ASP A 24 8.66 19.62 -18.70
CA ASP A 24 10.01 19.30 -19.17
C ASP A 24 10.81 18.48 -18.13
N ARG A 25 10.28 18.38 -16.90
CA ARG A 25 10.86 17.63 -15.77
C ARG A 25 10.13 16.30 -15.52
N VAL A 26 8.94 16.09 -16.09
CA VAL A 26 8.11 14.91 -15.82
C VAL A 26 8.51 13.76 -16.75
N LEU A 27 8.78 12.60 -16.15
CA LEU A 27 8.89 11.30 -16.80
C LEU A 27 7.71 10.43 -16.38
N VAL A 28 6.95 9.95 -17.37
CA VAL A 28 5.89 8.96 -17.15
C VAL A 28 6.44 7.58 -17.42
N VAL A 29 6.45 6.71 -16.42
CA VAL A 29 6.73 5.29 -16.59
C VAL A 29 5.42 4.60 -16.98
N CYS A 30 5.30 4.18 -18.25
CA CYS A 30 4.11 3.57 -18.78
C CYS A 30 4.13 2.05 -18.53
N LEU A 31 3.50 1.62 -17.45
CA LEU A 31 3.45 0.24 -17.00
C LEU A 31 2.51 -0.63 -17.84
N GLU A 32 1.53 -0.01 -18.53
CA GLU A 32 0.61 -0.73 -19.41
C GLU A 32 1.23 -1.14 -20.76
N GLY A 33 2.46 -0.67 -21.02
CA GLY A 33 3.26 -0.98 -22.22
C GLY A 33 2.85 -0.23 -23.48
N ILE A 34 2.06 0.83 -23.32
CA ILE A 34 1.73 1.78 -24.37
C ILE A 34 2.03 3.19 -23.89
N LYS A 35 2.35 4.09 -24.81
CA LYS A 35 2.60 5.49 -24.48
C LYS A 35 1.32 6.12 -23.90
N ALA A 36 1.40 6.62 -22.67
CA ALA A 36 0.22 7.14 -21.96
C ALA A 36 -0.17 8.57 -22.38
N THR A 37 0.78 9.36 -22.88
CA THR A 37 0.56 10.76 -23.29
C THR A 37 1.63 11.23 -24.28
N ASP A 38 1.31 12.24 -25.09
CA ASP A 38 2.28 12.97 -25.90
C ASP A 38 2.78 14.26 -25.21
N GLU A 39 2.17 14.65 -24.09
CA GLU A 39 2.51 15.87 -23.36
C GLU A 39 3.80 15.76 -22.54
N PHE A 40 4.13 14.54 -22.10
CA PHE A 40 5.29 14.27 -21.25
C PHE A 40 6.21 13.23 -21.88
N GLU A 41 7.46 13.26 -21.45
CA GLU A 41 8.40 12.21 -21.77
C GLU A 41 7.93 10.88 -21.16
N CYS A 42 7.96 9.81 -21.96
CA CYS A 42 7.50 8.49 -21.54
C CYS A 42 8.64 7.48 -21.57
N PHE A 43 8.70 6.62 -20.55
CA PHE A 43 9.47 5.37 -20.56
C PHE A 43 8.47 4.22 -20.66
N ILE A 44 8.52 3.45 -21.75
CA ILE A 44 7.52 2.42 -22.02
C ILE A 44 8.04 1.08 -21.49
N CYS A 45 7.34 0.51 -20.50
CA CYS A 45 7.63 -0.82 -19.97
C CYS A 45 7.19 -1.90 -20.98
N PRO A 46 8.04 -2.86 -21.37
CA PRO A 46 7.62 -3.90 -22.32
C PRO A 46 6.64 -4.87 -21.65
N ARG A 47 5.44 -5.00 -22.21
CA ARG A 47 4.45 -5.98 -21.71
C ARG A 47 4.73 -7.37 -22.30
N LYS A 48 5.36 -8.25 -21.52
CA LYS A 48 5.81 -9.57 -22.03
C LYS A 48 4.75 -10.66 -21.94
N SER A 49 3.69 -10.47 -21.15
CA SER A 49 2.60 -11.46 -21.05
C SER A 49 1.22 -10.85 -20.75
N PHE A 50 0.18 -11.37 -21.41
CA PHE A 50 -1.22 -11.10 -21.10
C PHE A 50 -1.77 -12.22 -20.21
N GLY A 51 -2.41 -11.90 -19.08
CA GLY A 51 -3.21 -12.88 -18.34
C GLY A 51 -3.80 -12.37 -17.03
N LEU A 52 -4.86 -13.04 -16.58
CA LEU A 52 -5.74 -12.71 -15.43
C LEU A 52 -5.09 -12.84 -14.03
N GLY A 53 -3.79 -12.61 -13.88
CA GLY A 53 -3.10 -12.76 -12.59
C GLY A 53 -3.19 -11.49 -11.72
N MET A 54 -3.95 -11.53 -10.62
CA MET A 54 -4.14 -10.43 -9.64
C MET A 54 -2.98 -10.26 -8.64
N SER A 55 -1.73 -10.50 -9.02
CA SER A 55 -0.59 -10.26 -8.12
C SER A 55 -0.24 -8.76 -8.10
N MET A 56 -0.21 -8.14 -6.93
CA MET A 56 0.25 -6.75 -6.71
C MET A 56 1.50 -6.74 -5.82
N GLY A 57 2.33 -5.72 -5.97
CA GLY A 57 3.59 -5.56 -5.24
C GLY A 57 4.79 -6.21 -5.95
N VAL A 58 5.88 -6.33 -5.19
CA VAL A 58 7.15 -6.91 -5.65
C VAL A 58 6.92 -8.34 -6.14
N GLY A 59 7.44 -8.66 -7.33
CA GLY A 59 7.26 -9.97 -7.96
C GLY A 59 5.96 -10.11 -8.77
N SER A 60 5.10 -9.10 -8.80
CA SER A 60 4.00 -9.04 -9.77
C SER A 60 4.53 -9.02 -11.20
N ARG A 61 3.70 -9.41 -12.17
CA ARG A 61 4.10 -9.41 -13.59
C ARG A 61 4.55 -8.03 -14.06
N VAL A 62 3.79 -6.99 -13.72
CA VAL A 62 4.10 -5.59 -14.07
C VAL A 62 5.40 -5.14 -13.41
N TYR A 63 5.63 -5.52 -12.14
CA TYR A 63 6.89 -5.25 -11.46
C TYR A 63 8.08 -5.93 -12.18
N ASN A 64 7.94 -7.21 -12.55
CA ASN A 64 9.01 -7.96 -13.20
C ASN A 64 9.29 -7.45 -14.62
N ASP A 65 8.25 -7.11 -15.38
CA ASP A 65 8.40 -6.49 -16.71
C ASP A 65 9.21 -5.18 -16.63
N LEU A 66 9.00 -4.38 -15.57
CA LEU A 66 9.77 -3.16 -15.33
C LEU A 66 11.20 -3.46 -14.82
N GLU A 67 11.36 -4.45 -13.94
CA GLU A 67 12.67 -4.89 -13.43
C GLU A 67 13.58 -5.37 -14.57
N ASP A 68 13.03 -6.04 -15.58
CA ASP A 68 13.77 -6.52 -16.75
C ASP A 68 14.38 -5.40 -17.59
N VAL A 69 13.81 -4.18 -17.56
CA VAL A 69 14.31 -3.00 -18.28
C VAL A 69 14.79 -1.90 -17.32
N ALA A 70 15.01 -2.25 -16.07
CA ALA A 70 15.29 -1.27 -15.04
C ALA A 70 16.64 -0.58 -15.21
N ASP A 71 17.61 -1.21 -15.88
CA ASP A 71 18.88 -0.57 -16.23
C ASP A 71 18.70 0.50 -17.31
N GLU A 72 17.75 0.31 -18.24
CA GLU A 72 17.38 1.35 -19.22
C GLU A 72 16.66 2.51 -18.55
N LEU A 73 15.74 2.23 -17.61
CA LEU A 73 15.09 3.26 -16.81
C LEU A 73 16.13 4.03 -15.98
N TYR A 74 17.10 3.32 -15.41
CA TYR A 74 18.19 3.93 -14.67
C TYR A 74 19.07 4.82 -15.54
N ASP A 75 19.50 4.34 -16.71
CA ASP A 75 20.32 5.13 -17.64
C ASP A 75 19.63 6.42 -18.08
N LYS A 76 18.31 6.42 -18.10
CA LYS A 76 17.48 7.58 -18.38
C LYS A 76 17.42 8.60 -17.25
N LEU A 77 17.66 8.15 -16.02
CA LEU A 77 17.54 8.93 -14.79
C LEU A 77 18.91 9.33 -14.21
N ARG A 78 19.99 8.61 -14.56
CA ARG A 78 21.31 8.74 -13.93
C ARG A 78 22.01 10.09 -14.09
N SER A 79 21.56 10.92 -15.03
CA SER A 79 22.11 12.26 -15.23
C SER A 79 21.52 13.31 -14.28
N GLU A 80 20.53 12.94 -13.47
CA GLU A 80 19.85 13.83 -12.54
C GLU A 80 20.43 13.73 -11.14
N ASP A 81 20.67 14.86 -10.50
CA ASP A 81 21.14 14.90 -9.10
C ASP A 81 20.02 14.53 -8.12
N ASP A 82 18.78 14.91 -8.42
CA ASP A 82 17.59 14.67 -7.60
C ASP A 82 16.46 14.06 -8.43
N ILE A 83 15.76 13.08 -7.86
CA ILE A 83 14.58 12.47 -8.48
C ILE A 83 13.46 12.44 -7.45
N LEU A 84 12.31 13.02 -7.80
CA LEU A 84 11.08 12.95 -7.02
C LEU A 84 10.15 11.91 -7.61
N PHE A 85 9.89 10.83 -6.88
CA PHE A 85 8.85 9.86 -7.22
C PHE A 85 7.52 10.29 -6.61
N LEU A 86 6.50 10.47 -7.44
CA LEU A 86 5.14 10.75 -7.00
C LEU A 86 4.31 9.47 -7.04
N THR A 87 3.94 8.98 -5.87
CA THR A 87 3.20 7.72 -5.72
C THR A 87 1.94 7.96 -4.89
N ASP A 88 0.96 7.09 -5.07
CA ASP A 88 -0.35 7.21 -4.44
C ASP A 88 -0.96 5.83 -4.13
N GLY A 89 -2.26 5.82 -3.87
CA GLY A 89 -3.00 4.64 -3.45
C GLY A 89 -2.98 3.46 -4.42
N ASP A 90 -2.39 3.59 -5.61
CA ASP A 90 -2.03 2.43 -6.43
C ASP A 90 -0.60 1.92 -6.14
N PRO A 91 -0.43 0.68 -5.60
CA PRO A 91 0.89 0.13 -5.31
C PRO A 91 1.83 0.06 -6.52
N ALA A 92 1.30 -0.05 -7.74
CA ALA A 92 2.13 -0.07 -8.94
C ALA A 92 2.84 1.27 -9.19
N SER A 93 2.31 2.38 -8.66
CA SER A 93 2.97 3.69 -8.70
C SER A 93 4.31 3.71 -7.95
N LEU A 94 4.52 2.80 -7.00
CA LEU A 94 5.79 2.64 -6.26
C LEU A 94 6.86 1.83 -6.99
N TYR A 95 6.52 1.11 -8.08
CA TYR A 95 7.47 0.21 -8.73
C TYR A 95 8.74 0.92 -9.24
N PRO A 96 8.66 2.08 -9.93
CA PRO A 96 9.86 2.79 -10.36
C PRO A 96 10.77 3.19 -9.20
N TYR A 97 10.19 3.74 -8.11
CA TYR A 97 10.92 4.08 -6.89
C TYR A 97 11.68 2.86 -6.35
N TYR A 98 10.96 1.76 -6.16
CA TYR A 98 11.50 0.58 -5.49
C TYR A 98 12.63 -0.09 -6.29
N ILE A 99 12.51 -0.07 -7.62
CA ILE A 99 13.51 -0.61 -8.55
C ILE A 99 14.76 0.27 -8.61
N ILE A 100 14.59 1.60 -8.68
CA ILE A 100 15.70 2.54 -8.75
C ILE A 100 16.44 2.61 -7.41
N LYS A 101 15.73 2.58 -6.29
CA LYS A 101 16.32 2.56 -4.94
C LYS A 101 17.32 1.42 -4.74
N LYS A 102 17.06 0.24 -5.31
CA LYS A 102 17.93 -0.94 -5.18
C LYS A 102 19.27 -0.79 -5.91
N ARG A 103 19.36 0.14 -6.86
CA ARG A 103 20.56 0.36 -7.64
C ARG A 103 21.36 1.49 -6.95
N LYS A 104 22.61 1.21 -6.56
CA LYS A 104 23.43 2.08 -5.70
C LYS A 104 23.99 3.27 -6.48
N HIS A 105 23.58 4.51 -6.16
CA HIS A 105 23.95 5.68 -6.97
C HIS A 105 24.24 6.96 -6.20
N SER A 106 24.80 7.93 -6.94
CA SER A 106 25.03 9.33 -6.57
C SER A 106 23.78 10.22 -6.71
N ILE A 107 22.59 9.62 -6.81
CA ILE A 107 21.33 10.34 -7.02
C ILE A 107 20.60 10.46 -5.69
N ASN A 108 20.09 11.64 -5.41
CA ASN A 108 19.19 11.86 -4.29
C ASN A 108 17.78 11.43 -4.65
N ILE A 109 17.25 10.45 -3.90
CA ILE A 109 15.87 9.98 -4.07
C ILE A 109 14.97 10.74 -3.12
N HIS A 110 13.91 11.34 -3.65
CA HIS A 110 12.82 11.96 -2.92
C HIS A 110 11.53 11.20 -3.20
N LEU A 111 10.75 10.95 -2.17
CA LEU A 111 9.53 10.15 -2.27
C LEU A 111 8.34 10.94 -1.77
N TRP A 112 7.35 11.15 -2.62
CA TRP A 112 5.99 11.50 -2.23
C TRP A 112 5.16 10.22 -2.22
N ALA A 113 4.55 9.88 -1.09
CA ALA A 113 3.72 8.70 -0.97
C ALA A 113 2.40 8.98 -0.24
N SER A 114 1.35 8.32 -0.70
CA SER A 114 0.03 8.34 -0.07
C SER A 114 -0.56 6.94 -0.10
N PRO A 115 -1.08 6.41 1.02
CA PRO A 115 -1.52 5.04 1.09
C PRO A 115 -2.81 4.82 0.29
N PRO A 116 -3.09 3.57 -0.14
CA PRO A 116 -4.41 3.17 -0.62
C PRO A 116 -5.46 3.44 0.45
N LEU A 117 -6.73 3.60 0.08
CA LEU A 117 -7.79 3.70 1.09
C LEU A 117 -8.01 2.35 1.77
N SER A 118 -8.31 2.37 3.07
CA SER A 118 -8.45 1.15 3.89
C SER A 118 -9.51 0.18 3.33
N PHE A 119 -10.52 0.70 2.64
CA PHE A 119 -11.57 -0.09 1.99
C PHE A 119 -11.18 -0.65 0.61
N GLU A 120 -10.08 -0.22 -0.02
CA GLU A 120 -9.60 -0.74 -1.32
C GLU A 120 -9.04 -2.16 -1.21
N GLY A 121 -8.78 -2.62 0.01
CA GLY A 121 -8.46 -4.01 0.32
C GLY A 121 -7.12 -4.18 1.01
N LYS A 122 -7.10 -5.13 1.95
CA LYS A 122 -5.94 -5.43 2.81
C LYS A 122 -4.67 -5.77 2.03
N TRP A 123 -4.80 -6.41 0.86
CA TRP A 123 -3.66 -6.76 0.02
C TRP A 123 -3.01 -5.54 -0.65
N ARG A 124 -3.78 -4.50 -1.02
CA ARG A 124 -3.24 -3.24 -1.56
C ARG A 124 -2.47 -2.48 -0.48
N MET A 125 -3.09 -2.35 0.70
CA MET A 125 -2.46 -1.75 1.88
C MET A 125 -1.14 -2.43 2.21
N LYS A 126 -1.16 -3.77 2.33
CA LYS A 126 0.04 -4.55 2.63
C LYS A 126 1.12 -4.40 1.56
N ALA A 127 0.77 -4.48 0.28
CA ALA A 127 1.75 -4.32 -0.80
C ALA A 127 2.42 -2.92 -0.76
N HIS A 128 1.64 -1.87 -0.47
CA HIS A 128 2.14 -0.52 -0.30
C HIS A 128 3.06 -0.41 0.94
N GLU A 129 2.62 -0.91 2.10
CA GLU A 129 3.40 -0.95 3.34
C GLU A 129 4.71 -1.73 3.19
N ASP A 130 4.66 -2.91 2.57
CA ASP A 130 5.84 -3.77 2.34
C ASP A 130 6.89 -3.04 1.46
N MET A 131 6.44 -2.26 0.46
CA MET A 131 7.34 -1.48 -0.41
C MET A 131 7.92 -0.24 0.26
N LEU A 132 7.22 0.34 1.23
CA LEU A 132 7.69 1.45 2.06
C LEU A 132 8.36 0.99 3.35
N SER A 133 8.42 -0.32 3.60
CA SER A 133 8.98 -0.92 4.82
C SER A 133 10.46 -0.60 5.03
N ASP A 134 11.16 -0.23 3.97
CA ASP A 134 12.55 0.20 3.99
C ASP A 134 12.63 1.50 3.17
N LEU A 135 13.13 2.57 3.80
CA LEU A 135 13.36 3.87 3.17
C LEU A 135 14.85 4.24 3.16
N SER A 136 15.75 3.28 3.45
CA SER A 136 17.19 3.52 3.46
C SER A 136 17.68 4.05 2.12
N GLY A 137 18.44 5.15 2.12
CA GLY A 137 18.92 5.79 0.88
C GLY A 137 17.90 6.73 0.22
N VAL A 138 16.74 6.97 0.83
CA VAL A 138 15.84 8.06 0.46
C VAL A 138 16.28 9.33 1.18
N LYS A 139 16.59 10.38 0.43
CA LYS A 139 17.02 11.68 0.98
C LYS A 139 15.85 12.44 1.59
N SER A 140 14.66 12.38 0.99
CA SER A 140 13.49 12.93 1.68
C SER A 140 12.17 12.25 1.36
N VAL A 141 11.25 12.35 2.33
CA VAL A 141 9.91 11.75 2.24
C VAL A 141 8.85 12.80 2.54
N CYS A 142 7.85 12.89 1.67
CA CYS A 142 6.57 13.55 1.93
C CYS A 142 5.51 12.44 1.96
N TYR A 143 5.05 12.09 3.17
CA TYR A 143 4.00 11.09 3.34
C TYR A 143 2.70 11.78 3.74
N ILE A 144 1.66 11.62 2.92
CA ILE A 144 0.35 12.21 3.18
C ILE A 144 -0.66 11.09 3.38
N ASP A 145 -1.15 10.95 4.61
CA ASP A 145 -2.19 9.98 4.94
C ASP A 145 -3.57 10.49 4.50
N ILE A 146 -4.07 9.94 3.39
CA ILE A 146 -5.37 10.31 2.84
C ILE A 146 -6.55 9.66 3.60
N GLN A 147 -6.31 8.75 4.56
CA GLN A 147 -7.39 8.22 5.40
C GLN A 147 -7.99 9.30 6.30
N ASP A 148 -7.18 10.28 6.73
CA ASP A 148 -7.65 11.36 7.60
C ASP A 148 -8.72 12.21 6.93
N TYR A 149 -8.69 12.29 5.60
CA TYR A 149 -9.73 12.97 4.83
C TYR A 149 -11.07 12.27 5.00
N LEU A 150 -11.12 10.93 5.12
CA LEU A 150 -12.36 10.16 5.32
C LEU A 150 -13.13 10.54 6.59
N LYS A 151 -12.52 11.24 7.55
CA LYS A 151 -13.21 11.79 8.72
C LYS A 151 -14.24 12.86 8.36
N ASN A 152 -14.09 13.49 7.19
CA ASN A 152 -15.03 14.48 6.69
C ASN A 152 -16.22 13.79 6.00
N GLU A 153 -17.41 14.38 6.14
CA GLU A 153 -18.59 13.93 5.41
C GLU A 153 -18.51 14.37 3.94
N TYR A 154 -18.25 13.42 3.03
CA TYR A 154 -18.31 13.66 1.60
C TYR A 154 -19.60 13.15 0.99
N LYS A 155 -20.15 13.91 0.05
CA LYS A 155 -21.37 13.53 -0.69
C LYS A 155 -21.16 12.26 -1.53
N ASN A 156 -19.95 12.08 -2.08
CA ASN A 156 -19.55 10.90 -2.85
C ASN A 156 -18.01 10.82 -2.97
N PHE A 157 -17.54 9.70 -3.50
CA PHE A 157 -16.11 9.41 -3.69
C PHE A 157 -15.39 10.37 -4.67
N GLY A 158 -16.09 10.89 -5.68
CA GLY A 158 -15.52 11.86 -6.62
C GLY A 158 -15.16 13.18 -5.94
N VAL A 159 -16.07 13.70 -5.10
CA VAL A 159 -15.83 14.93 -4.31
C VAL A 159 -14.70 14.73 -3.29
N PHE A 160 -14.59 13.51 -2.73
CA PHE A 160 -13.45 13.15 -1.88
C PHE A 160 -12.13 13.27 -2.67
N LEU A 161 -12.03 12.59 -3.82
CA LEU A 161 -10.81 12.60 -4.64
C LEU A 161 -10.46 14.00 -5.14
N GLU A 162 -11.44 14.81 -5.53
CA GLU A 162 -11.24 16.21 -5.94
C GLU A 162 -10.64 17.05 -4.81
N ASN A 163 -11.12 16.89 -3.58
CA ASN A 163 -10.57 17.63 -2.43
C ASN A 163 -9.15 17.20 -2.08
N VAL A 164 -8.86 15.89 -2.14
CA VAL A 164 -7.49 15.37 -1.97
C VAL A 164 -6.58 15.93 -3.07
N GLN A 165 -7.04 15.91 -4.32
CA GLN A 165 -6.30 16.44 -5.46
C GLN A 165 -6.01 17.93 -5.31
N ASN A 166 -7.00 18.74 -4.93
CA ASN A 166 -6.83 20.17 -4.69
C ASN A 166 -5.80 20.44 -3.59
N HIS A 167 -5.80 19.65 -2.52
CA HIS A 167 -4.80 19.77 -1.46
C HIS A 167 -3.40 19.42 -1.97
N PHE A 168 -3.27 18.34 -2.76
CA PHE A 168 -1.98 17.95 -3.33
C PHE A 168 -1.45 19.04 -4.27
N GLU A 169 -2.32 19.66 -5.06
CA GLU A 169 -1.95 20.77 -5.94
C GLU A 169 -1.48 22.02 -5.18
N GLU A 170 -2.04 22.30 -4.00
CA GLU A 170 -1.59 23.39 -3.14
C GLU A 170 -0.19 23.13 -2.56
N ILE A 171 0.05 21.89 -2.12
CA ILE A 171 1.27 21.51 -1.39
C ILE A 171 2.44 21.20 -2.33
N PHE A 172 2.15 20.67 -3.52
CA PHE A 172 3.17 20.19 -4.45
C PHE A 172 4.26 21.21 -4.83
N PRO A 173 3.95 22.48 -5.14
CA PRO A 173 4.99 23.48 -5.38
C PRO A 173 5.90 23.69 -4.16
N ILE A 174 5.33 23.71 -2.96
CA ILE A 174 6.07 23.92 -1.71
C ILE A 174 7.06 22.77 -1.47
N VAL A 175 6.62 21.53 -1.72
CA VAL A 175 7.47 20.34 -1.62
C VAL A 175 8.61 20.40 -2.62
N ILE A 176 8.32 20.74 -3.88
CA ILE A 176 9.35 20.86 -4.92
C ILE A 176 10.39 21.92 -4.58
N ASP A 177 9.94 23.11 -4.17
CA ASP A 177 10.83 24.23 -3.86
C ASP A 177 11.71 23.88 -2.65
N GLY A 178 11.12 23.25 -1.62
CA GLY A 178 11.84 22.82 -0.43
C GLY A 178 12.92 21.76 -0.68
N ILE A 179 12.78 20.90 -1.71
CA ILE A 179 13.82 19.92 -2.05
C ILE A 179 15.12 20.62 -2.46
N SER A 180 15.02 21.74 -3.18
CA SER A 180 16.19 22.47 -3.67
C SER A 180 17.00 23.18 -2.58
N GLU A 181 16.38 23.45 -1.43
CA GLU A 181 16.98 24.15 -0.29
C GLU A 181 17.54 23.18 0.77
N MET A 182 17.27 21.89 0.63
CA MET A 182 17.58 20.87 1.62
C MET A 182 19.00 20.32 1.48
N GLU A 183 19.78 20.42 2.55
CA GLU A 183 21.13 19.84 2.63
C GLU A 183 21.14 18.40 3.17
N ASN A 184 20.40 18.16 4.26
CA ASN A 184 20.42 16.89 4.99
C ASN A 184 19.22 16.02 4.61
N GLU A 185 19.31 14.72 4.89
CA GLU A 185 18.14 13.86 4.86
C GLU A 185 17.02 14.49 5.68
N SER A 186 15.78 14.48 5.20
CA SER A 186 14.67 15.21 5.83
C SER A 186 13.30 14.55 5.57
N TYR A 187 12.31 14.87 6.40
CA TYR A 187 10.89 14.62 6.07
C TYR A 187 10.16 15.93 5.87
N PHE A 188 9.14 15.94 5.01
CA PHE A 188 8.29 17.10 4.82
C PHE A 188 7.19 17.11 5.89
N ASP A 189 7.17 18.15 6.71
CA ASP A 189 6.12 18.34 7.72
C ASP A 189 4.96 19.15 7.13
N MET A 190 3.76 18.59 7.20
CA MET A 190 2.56 19.20 6.64
C MET A 190 2.06 20.41 7.46
N THR A 191 2.45 20.51 8.74
CA THR A 191 2.00 21.59 9.62
C THR A 191 2.82 22.85 9.38
N SER A 192 4.15 22.73 9.37
CA SER A 192 5.07 23.83 9.07
C SER A 192 5.21 24.09 7.57
N LYS A 193 4.79 23.15 6.73
CA LYS A 193 4.97 23.15 5.27
C LYS A 193 6.45 23.30 4.89
N SER A 194 7.33 22.57 5.59
CA SER A 194 8.79 22.66 5.39
C SER A 194 9.48 21.32 5.65
N TYR A 195 10.72 21.19 5.16
CA TYR A 195 11.56 20.03 5.43
C TYR A 195 12.22 20.12 6.81
N ILE A 196 12.07 19.05 7.59
CA ILE A 196 12.69 18.89 8.91
C ILE A 196 13.86 17.89 8.80
N PRO A 197 15.11 18.32 9.04
CA PRO A 197 16.29 17.47 8.96
C PRO A 197 16.30 16.30 9.94
N LEU A 198 16.79 15.15 9.48
CA LEU A 198 17.06 13.98 10.31
C LEU A 198 18.36 14.24 11.07
N GLY A 199 18.31 14.29 12.42
CA GLY A 199 19.51 14.40 13.27
C GLY A 199 19.78 15.76 13.93
N LYS A 200 18.92 16.77 13.82
CA LYS A 200 18.97 17.94 14.73
C LYS A 200 18.34 17.59 16.08
N GLU A 201 19.03 17.85 17.19
CA GLU A 201 18.38 17.89 18.50
C GLU A 201 17.24 18.92 18.45
N PRO A 202 16.02 18.59 18.91
CA PRO A 202 14.90 19.52 18.90
C PRO A 202 15.27 20.77 19.71
N ASN A 203 15.22 21.94 19.06
CA ASN A 203 15.55 23.20 19.70
C ASN A 203 14.50 23.46 20.80
N LYS A 204 14.92 23.76 22.04
CA LYS A 204 13.99 24.01 23.18
C LYS A 204 12.97 25.13 22.93
N ASN A 205 13.20 25.96 21.91
CA ASN A 205 12.33 27.05 21.50
C ASN A 205 11.38 26.70 20.34
N ASP A 206 11.52 25.51 19.72
CA ASP A 206 10.50 24.95 18.83
C ASP A 206 9.36 24.41 19.68
N ARG A 207 8.63 25.34 20.30
CA ARG A 207 7.33 25.08 20.91
C ARG A 207 6.36 24.77 19.77
N LEU A 208 6.35 23.52 19.32
CA LEU A 208 5.16 22.93 18.72
C LEU A 208 4.07 23.09 19.78
N GLU A 209 3.18 24.06 19.57
CA GLU A 209 2.10 24.33 20.50
C GLU A 209 1.32 23.04 20.77
N ASN A 210 1.36 22.65 22.03
CA ASN A 210 0.58 21.61 22.68
C ASN A 210 -0.93 21.74 22.39
N ARG A 211 -1.40 21.37 21.19
CA ARG A 211 -2.83 21.28 20.89
C ARG A 211 -3.38 19.87 20.68
N TYR A 212 -2.53 18.84 20.74
CA TYR A 212 -2.98 17.44 20.70
C TYR A 212 -2.37 16.53 21.78
N LEU A 213 -1.84 17.08 22.88
CA LEU A 213 -1.42 16.28 24.03
C LEU A 213 -2.63 15.92 24.91
N LEU A 214 -3.17 14.72 24.70
CA LEU A 214 -3.92 13.97 25.70
C LEU A 214 -3.46 12.52 25.64
N GLY A 215 -2.59 12.14 26.59
CA GLY A 215 -2.23 10.75 26.88
C GLY A 215 -0.79 10.35 26.48
N ASP A 216 0.11 10.46 27.45
CA ASP A 216 1.38 9.73 27.62
C ASP A 216 2.46 9.83 26.52
N LEU A 217 3.27 10.89 26.69
CA LEU A 217 4.60 11.05 26.09
C LEU A 217 5.52 9.89 26.48
N ASN A 218 5.73 8.96 25.55
CA ASN A 218 7.07 8.47 25.26
C ASN A 218 7.31 8.72 23.79
N ILE A 219 8.26 9.59 23.53
CA ILE A 219 9.13 9.59 22.37
C ILE A 219 8.92 8.29 21.54
N ALA A 220 8.11 8.34 20.47
CA ALA A 220 8.29 7.52 19.28
C ALA A 220 9.58 8.02 18.59
N SER A 221 10.62 8.05 19.40
CA SER A 221 11.92 8.67 19.27
C SER A 221 12.60 8.10 18.08
N MET A 222 13.12 9.04 17.30
CA MET A 222 14.25 8.85 16.42
C MET A 222 13.93 7.84 15.34
N TYR A 223 13.82 8.30 14.10
CA TYR A 223 14.43 7.62 12.96
C TYR A 223 15.07 6.29 13.33
N PHE A 224 14.29 5.22 13.15
CA PHE A 224 14.72 3.83 13.21
C PHE A 224 16.21 3.73 12.87
N LEU A 225 17.07 3.55 13.87
CA LEU A 225 18.52 3.67 13.77
C LEU A 225 19.17 2.75 12.70
N GLU A 226 18.46 1.79 12.11
CA GLU A 226 18.98 0.86 11.11
C GLU A 226 17.88 0.29 10.17
N GLY A 227 17.12 1.13 9.48
CA GLY A 227 16.31 0.72 8.32
C GLY A 227 15.30 -0.42 8.55
N ARG A 228 14.12 -0.09 9.06
CA ARG A 228 12.84 -0.83 8.95
C ARG A 228 11.71 0.13 9.34
N VAL A 229 10.56 0.08 8.68
CA VAL A 229 9.40 0.95 8.93
C VAL A 229 8.28 0.11 9.56
N ASN A 230 7.54 0.72 10.49
CA ASN A 230 6.24 0.23 10.93
C ASN A 230 5.24 1.40 10.99
N ILE A 231 4.04 1.20 10.43
CA ILE A 231 2.92 2.15 10.30
C ILE A 231 1.83 1.76 11.33
N PRO A 232 1.05 2.73 11.87
CA PRO A 232 0.60 2.68 13.25
C PRO A 232 -0.72 1.94 13.49
N ASN A 233 -0.72 1.11 14.53
CA ASN A 233 -1.71 1.16 15.61
C ASN A 233 -1.21 0.40 16.85
N GLN A 234 -1.03 1.14 17.94
CA GLN A 234 -1.02 0.72 19.36
C GLN A 234 0.00 -0.36 19.79
N VAL A 235 0.95 0.02 20.66
CA VAL A 235 1.61 -0.93 21.57
C VAL A 235 0.94 -0.81 22.93
N SER A 236 0.19 -1.83 23.31
CA SER A 236 0.27 -2.35 24.67
C SER A 236 0.49 -3.87 24.62
N ASP A 237 1.61 -4.25 25.22
CA ASP A 237 2.03 -5.57 25.70
C ASP A 237 2.27 -6.72 24.70
N ASP A 238 3.56 -7.00 24.51
CA ASP A 238 4.20 -8.02 23.66
C ASP A 238 3.86 -9.49 23.98
N ILE A 239 2.89 -9.77 24.87
CA ILE A 239 2.39 -11.14 25.08
C ILE A 239 1.22 -11.46 24.14
N TYR A 240 0.50 -10.44 23.64
CA TYR A 240 -0.69 -10.61 22.78
C TYR A 240 -0.40 -10.58 21.26
N ARG A 241 0.84 -10.33 20.84
CA ARG A 241 1.18 -10.05 19.42
C ARG A 241 1.09 -11.24 18.47
N ARG A 242 1.19 -12.49 18.95
CA ARG A 242 0.95 -13.65 18.08
C ARG A 242 -0.54 -13.92 17.86
N ASP A 243 -1.40 -13.48 18.77
CA ASP A 243 -2.81 -13.87 18.77
C ASP A 243 -3.76 -12.84 18.12
N MET A 244 -3.34 -11.58 17.93
CA MET A 244 -4.20 -10.53 17.31
C MET A 244 -3.99 -10.31 15.81
N LEU A 245 -2.80 -10.62 15.27
CA LEU A 245 -2.49 -10.49 13.83
C LEU A 245 -3.30 -11.46 12.94
N TYR A 246 -3.99 -12.44 13.55
CA TYR A 246 -4.83 -13.43 12.89
C TYR A 246 -6.27 -13.48 13.38
N LYS A 247 -6.74 -12.57 14.26
CA LYS A 247 -8.14 -12.61 14.70
C LYS A 247 -9.03 -11.77 13.79
N PRO A 248 -9.89 -12.41 12.97
CA PRO A 248 -10.95 -11.68 12.31
C PRO A 248 -11.79 -10.94 13.38
N VAL A 249 -12.26 -9.74 13.06
CA VAL A 249 -12.98 -8.89 14.01
C VAL A 249 -14.32 -9.56 14.33
N ALA A 250 -14.61 -9.75 15.61
CA ALA A 250 -15.84 -10.42 16.03
C ALA A 250 -17.06 -9.62 15.59
N ARG A 251 -18.05 -10.31 15.01
CA ARG A 251 -19.30 -9.74 14.49
C ARG A 251 -20.48 -10.41 15.18
N ILE A 252 -21.59 -9.68 15.32
CA ILE A 252 -22.78 -10.10 16.09
C ILE A 252 -23.33 -11.46 15.59
N ASP A 253 -23.17 -11.73 14.30
CA ASP A 253 -23.60 -12.92 13.56
C ASP A 253 -22.46 -13.92 13.27
N GLY A 254 -21.25 -13.72 13.79
CA GLY A 254 -20.08 -14.49 13.38
C GLY A 254 -20.16 -15.98 13.73
N LYS A 255 -20.90 -16.37 14.79
CA LYS A 255 -21.15 -17.79 15.09
C LYS A 255 -22.12 -18.42 14.08
N LYS A 256 -23.11 -17.67 13.58
CA LYS A 256 -24.01 -18.14 12.50
C LYS A 256 -23.22 -18.42 11.23
N ILE A 257 -22.36 -17.49 10.84
CA ILE A 257 -21.47 -17.64 9.67
C ILE A 257 -20.53 -18.84 9.85
N CYS A 258 -19.90 -18.98 11.03
CA CYS A 258 -19.00 -20.10 11.31
C CYS A 258 -19.70 -21.47 11.16
N ASN A 259 -20.95 -21.59 11.64
CA ASN A 259 -21.72 -22.81 11.54
C ASN A 259 -22.14 -23.10 10.10
N LEU A 260 -22.61 -22.08 9.37
CA LEU A 260 -22.94 -22.19 7.96
C LEU A 260 -21.73 -22.69 7.15
N LEU A 261 -20.56 -22.05 7.32
CA LEU A 261 -19.32 -22.43 6.65
C LEU A 261 -18.84 -23.84 7.05
N ARG A 262 -19.12 -24.29 8.27
CA ARG A 262 -18.85 -25.68 8.69
C ARG A 262 -19.71 -26.67 7.91
N GLU A 263 -21.01 -26.40 7.74
CA GLU A 263 -21.89 -27.24 6.92
C GLU A 263 -21.46 -27.27 5.46
N TYR A 264 -21.01 -26.14 4.91
CA TYR A 264 -20.47 -26.10 3.55
C TYR A 264 -19.24 -26.99 3.37
N ARG A 265 -18.34 -27.01 4.34
CA ARG A 265 -17.15 -27.87 4.31
C ARG A 265 -17.53 -29.36 4.34
N PHE A 266 -18.55 -29.75 5.12
CA PHE A 266 -19.08 -31.11 5.07
C PHE A 266 -19.73 -31.44 3.73
N LYS A 267 -20.56 -30.56 3.18
CA LYS A 267 -21.19 -30.76 1.86
C LYS A 267 -20.13 -30.89 0.76
N LEU A 268 -19.12 -30.04 0.78
CA LEU A 268 -18.01 -30.06 -0.17
C LEU A 268 -17.25 -31.39 -0.10
N ALA A 269 -16.95 -31.87 1.11
CA ALA A 269 -16.27 -33.15 1.30
C ALA A 269 -17.11 -34.33 0.80
N GLN A 270 -18.39 -34.39 1.17
CA GLN A 270 -19.31 -35.45 0.73
C GLN A 270 -19.48 -35.48 -0.78
N MET A 271 -19.65 -34.32 -1.43
CA MET A 271 -19.84 -34.23 -2.88
C MET A 271 -18.62 -34.70 -3.68
N ASN A 272 -17.42 -34.63 -3.09
CA ASN A 272 -16.16 -34.99 -3.74
C ASN A 272 -15.54 -36.29 -3.18
N ASN A 273 -16.25 -37.02 -2.31
CA ASN A 273 -15.76 -38.21 -1.61
C ASN A 273 -14.41 -37.98 -0.89
N ILE A 274 -14.25 -36.82 -0.29
CA ILE A 274 -13.08 -36.48 0.53
C ILE A 274 -13.37 -36.90 1.97
N ASP A 275 -12.47 -37.68 2.57
CA ASP A 275 -12.56 -38.02 3.99
C ASP A 275 -12.30 -36.76 4.84
N PHE A 276 -13.32 -36.31 5.56
CA PHE A 276 -13.32 -35.06 6.31
C PHE A 276 -14.15 -35.19 7.58
N SER A 277 -13.52 -34.90 8.71
CA SER A 277 -14.15 -34.79 10.02
C SER A 277 -13.84 -33.44 10.63
N SER A 278 -14.85 -32.78 11.20
CA SER A 278 -14.70 -31.49 11.90
C SER A 278 -15.38 -31.57 13.27
N GLU A 279 -14.63 -31.27 14.32
CA GLU A 279 -15.15 -31.24 15.69
C GLU A 279 -16.05 -30.02 15.92
N GLU A 280 -16.98 -30.13 16.87
CA GLU A 280 -17.87 -29.02 17.20
C GLU A 280 -17.13 -27.91 17.95
N CYS A 281 -17.40 -26.66 17.57
CA CYS A 281 -16.72 -25.49 18.14
C CYS A 281 -17.24 -25.19 19.54
N SER A 282 -16.49 -25.63 20.56
CA SER A 282 -16.77 -25.43 21.99
C SER A 282 -16.59 -24.00 22.49
N TYR A 283 -16.11 -23.08 21.64
CA TYR A 283 -15.90 -21.68 22.00
C TYR A 283 -17.24 -20.93 22.17
N VAL A 284 -17.39 -20.29 23.35
CA VAL A 284 -18.55 -19.49 23.76
C VAL A 284 -18.11 -18.02 23.89
N GLY A 285 -18.55 -17.16 22.97
CA GLY A 285 -18.17 -15.75 22.95
C GLY A 285 -18.29 -15.12 21.56
N ALA A 286 -17.90 -13.86 21.43
CA ALA A 286 -17.94 -13.12 20.17
C ALA A 286 -17.03 -13.81 19.13
N CYS A 287 -17.62 -14.19 17.99
CA CYS A 287 -16.98 -14.95 16.91
C CYS A 287 -16.90 -14.09 15.66
N ALA A 288 -15.93 -14.34 14.81
CA ALA A 288 -15.64 -13.54 13.63
C ALA A 288 -15.94 -14.24 12.30
N GLY A 289 -16.61 -15.39 12.36
CA GLY A 289 -17.00 -16.17 11.18
C GLY A 289 -15.99 -17.24 10.76
N THR A 290 -14.70 -17.05 11.02
CA THR A 290 -13.64 -18.03 10.81
C THR A 290 -12.60 -17.96 11.94
N CYS A 291 -11.86 -19.05 12.16
CA CYS A 291 -10.74 -19.14 13.10
C CYS A 291 -9.63 -20.02 12.51
N GLU A 292 -8.49 -20.14 13.19
CA GLU A 292 -7.34 -20.91 12.71
C GLU A 292 -7.69 -22.36 12.35
N LYS A 293 -8.50 -23.04 13.18
CA LYS A 293 -9.01 -24.38 12.88
C LYS A 293 -9.89 -24.41 11.63
N CYS A 294 -10.67 -23.36 11.40
CA CYS A 294 -11.49 -23.27 10.20
C CYS A 294 -10.65 -23.13 8.93
N ASP A 295 -9.54 -22.38 9.02
CA ASP A 295 -8.60 -22.17 7.93
C ASP A 295 -7.80 -23.44 7.63
N GLU A 296 -7.42 -24.22 8.65
CA GLU A 296 -6.80 -25.54 8.49
C GLU A 296 -7.72 -26.52 7.75
N GLU A 297 -8.98 -26.60 8.18
CA GLU A 297 -10.00 -27.44 7.53
C GLU A 297 -10.23 -27.02 6.07
N ALA A 298 -10.28 -25.71 5.80
CA ALA A 298 -10.44 -25.18 4.44
C ALA A 298 -9.20 -25.47 3.56
N LYS A 299 -7.99 -25.35 4.13
CA LYS A 299 -6.74 -25.65 3.43
C LYS A 299 -6.63 -27.14 3.11
N TYR A 300 -7.01 -28.02 4.03
CA TYR A 300 -7.06 -29.46 3.80
C TYR A 300 -8.01 -29.80 2.65
N LEU A 301 -9.23 -29.25 2.66
CA LEU A 301 -10.20 -29.49 1.60
C LEU A 301 -9.73 -28.92 0.25
N SER A 302 -9.10 -27.75 0.24
CA SER A 302 -8.52 -27.15 -0.98
C SER A 302 -7.41 -28.03 -1.57
N MET A 303 -6.52 -28.54 -0.72
CA MET A 303 -5.48 -29.47 -1.14
C MET A 303 -6.09 -30.75 -1.73
N LYS A 304 -7.07 -31.36 -1.07
CA LYS A 304 -7.73 -32.58 -1.56
C LYS A 304 -8.56 -32.36 -2.82
N LEU A 305 -9.19 -31.21 -2.98
CA LEU A 305 -9.85 -30.83 -4.23
C LEU A 305 -8.88 -30.68 -5.39
N SER A 306 -7.65 -30.18 -5.14
CA SER A 306 -6.64 -30.04 -6.19
C SER A 306 -6.15 -31.38 -6.77
N GLU A 307 -6.31 -32.47 -6.01
CA GLU A 307 -6.04 -33.84 -6.47
C GLU A 307 -7.14 -34.36 -7.43
N ILE A 308 -8.30 -33.69 -7.47
CA ILE A 308 -9.44 -34.05 -8.32
C ILE A 308 -9.41 -33.17 -9.59
N PRO A 309 -9.50 -33.76 -10.80
CA PRO A 309 -9.62 -32.99 -12.04
C PRO A 309 -10.77 -31.97 -11.97
N LYS A 310 -10.53 -30.73 -12.43
CA LYS A 310 -11.47 -29.61 -12.27
C LYS A 310 -12.88 -29.92 -12.80
N GLU A 311 -12.97 -30.70 -13.87
CA GLU A 311 -14.23 -31.08 -14.53
C GLU A 311 -15.07 -32.05 -13.68
N LYS A 312 -14.45 -32.70 -12.69
CA LYS A 312 -15.06 -33.66 -11.78
C LYS A 312 -15.31 -33.10 -10.37
N GLN A 313 -14.78 -31.91 -10.08
CA GLN A 313 -15.01 -31.23 -8.81
C GLN A 313 -16.47 -30.79 -8.71
N ARG A 314 -17.10 -31.07 -7.57
CA ARG A 314 -18.49 -30.69 -7.28
C ARG A 314 -18.51 -29.70 -6.13
N ILE A 315 -18.87 -28.45 -6.42
CA ILE A 315 -18.88 -27.37 -5.43
C ILE A 315 -20.33 -27.11 -4.98
N PRO A 316 -20.64 -27.17 -3.68
CA PRO A 316 -21.96 -26.83 -3.16
C PRO A 316 -22.28 -25.34 -3.37
N SER A 317 -23.52 -25.04 -3.76
CA SER A 317 -23.99 -23.67 -3.96
C SER A 317 -24.18 -22.92 -2.64
N LEU A 318 -23.55 -21.76 -2.49
CA LEU A 318 -23.67 -20.93 -1.29
C LEU A 318 -24.84 -19.95 -1.39
N ASN A 319 -26.00 -20.29 -0.82
CA ASN A 319 -27.13 -19.35 -0.72
C ASN A 319 -26.87 -18.33 0.39
N LEU A 320 -26.50 -17.11 -0.01
CA LEU A 320 -26.20 -16.00 0.91
C LEU A 320 -27.45 -15.34 1.51
N GLU A 321 -28.65 -15.64 0.99
CA GLU A 321 -29.93 -15.07 1.43
C GLU A 321 -30.37 -15.54 2.84
N GLU A 322 -29.66 -16.49 3.45
CA GLU A 322 -29.93 -16.99 4.82
C GLU A 322 -29.15 -16.25 5.92
N VAL A 323 -28.38 -15.20 5.58
CA VAL A 323 -27.45 -14.50 6.50
C VAL A 323 -27.83 -13.03 6.73
N ASP A 324 -29.06 -12.62 6.43
CA ASP A 324 -29.61 -11.30 6.82
C ASP A 324 -29.90 -11.19 8.33
#